data_AF-A0A1A6HQU7-F1
#
_entry.id   AF-A0A1A6HQU7-F1
#
_cell.length_a   1.000
_cell.length_b   1.000
_cell.length_c   1.000
_cell.angle_alpha   90.00
_cell.angle_beta   90.00
_cell.angle_gamma   90.00
#
_symmetry.space_group_name_H-M   'P 1'
#
loop_
_entity.id
_entity.type
_entity.pdbx_description
1 polymer ?
#
loop_
_entity_poly.entity_id
_entity_poly.type
_entity_poly.pdbx_seq_one_letter_code
_entity_poly.pdbx_strand_id
1 'polypeptide(L)'
;MPGTKRYQHVIETPEPGEWELSGYEAAVPITEKSNPLTRNLDKADAEKIVQLLGQCDAEIFQEEGQIMPTYQVSFNQLMKGLGQKPLYTYLIAGGDRSVVASRERTEDSALHGIEELKKVAAGKKRVIVIGISVGLSAPFVAGQMDYCMDNTAVFLPVLVGFNPVSMASGSSRMKGGSATKILLETLLLVAHKTVDQGVAVSQRCLLEILRTFERAHQVTYSQNSKIATLMKQVSTSLEKKGRVYLVGWQTLGIIAIMDGVECIHTFGADFQDVRGFLIGDHNDMFNQKAELTNQDDFLTSILPSLMEIDTVVFIFTLDVSSNGEKMREWSSQAFWNTPPIYLSPQAPLKRLFPSVISITWPLLFFDYEGSYIQKFQRELSTKWVLNTVSTGAHVLLGKILQNHMLDLRIANSKLFWRALAMLQVIPTALLSLLLRCSIKEAKARLAAAPSVCEVVRSALSGPGQKRTTRALGDPTAF
;
A
#
# COMPACT_ATOMS: atom_id res chain seq x y z
N MET A 1 16.76 12.46 -29.19
CA MET A 1 16.03 13.72 -28.95
C MET A 1 15.31 13.58 -27.62
N PRO A 2 15.12 14.64 -26.81
CA PRO A 2 14.23 14.59 -25.66
C PRO A 2 12.82 14.19 -26.11
N GLY A 3 12.14 13.35 -25.34
CA GLY A 3 10.81 12.85 -25.70
C GLY A 3 9.77 13.97 -25.72
N THR A 4 9.16 14.22 -26.88
CA THR A 4 8.01 15.14 -26.98
C THR A 4 6.80 14.47 -26.31
N LYS A 5 6.49 14.86 -25.07
CA LYS A 5 5.32 14.36 -24.33
C LYS A 5 4.04 14.57 -25.16
N ARG A 6 3.22 13.53 -25.24
CA ARG A 6 2.06 13.41 -26.14
C ARG A 6 0.83 14.11 -25.58
N TYR A 7 0.66 14.07 -24.26
CA TYR A 7 -0.39 14.73 -23.52
C TYR A 7 0.20 15.78 -22.55
N GLN A 8 -0.58 16.82 -22.28
CA GLN A 8 -0.21 17.79 -21.25
C GLN A 8 -0.37 17.16 -19.86
N HIS A 9 0.74 17.05 -19.13
CA HIS A 9 0.77 16.64 -17.72
C HIS A 9 0.79 17.85 -16.77
N VAL A 10 0.61 17.59 -15.48
CA VAL A 10 0.74 18.56 -14.38
C VAL A 10 2.04 18.36 -13.58
N ILE A 11 2.67 17.18 -13.69
CA ILE A 11 3.94 16.86 -13.03
C ILE A 11 5.06 16.56 -14.04
N GLU A 12 6.30 16.84 -13.63
CA GLU A 12 7.47 16.26 -14.25
C GLU A 12 7.66 14.83 -13.74
N THR A 13 7.30 13.86 -14.59
CA THR A 13 7.71 12.47 -14.46
C THR A 13 9.24 12.32 -14.60
N PRO A 14 9.87 11.30 -13.99
CA PRO A 14 11.24 10.92 -14.32
C PRO A 14 11.41 10.62 -15.82
N GLU A 15 12.66 10.65 -16.29
CA GLU A 15 13.05 10.07 -17.58
C GLU A 15 12.69 8.57 -17.65
N PRO A 16 12.50 8.00 -18.86
CA PRO A 16 12.27 6.57 -19.06
C PRO A 16 13.30 5.70 -18.33
N GLY A 17 12.83 4.65 -17.64
CA GLY A 17 13.65 3.86 -16.73
C GLY A 17 14.43 2.74 -17.42
N GLU A 18 15.62 2.41 -16.89
CA GLU A 18 16.40 1.23 -17.33
C GLU A 18 15.57 -0.07 -17.31
N TRP A 19 14.52 -0.13 -16.48
CA TRP A 19 13.64 -1.29 -16.30
C TRP A 19 12.72 -1.61 -17.49
N GLU A 20 12.50 -0.63 -18.37
CA GLU A 20 11.75 -0.75 -19.62
C GLU A 20 12.55 -1.52 -20.71
N LEU A 21 13.87 -1.56 -20.58
CA LEU A 21 14.74 -2.26 -21.53
C LEU A 21 14.55 -3.78 -21.44
N SER A 22 14.35 -4.43 -22.58
CA SER A 22 14.09 -5.88 -22.66
C SER A 22 15.20 -6.76 -22.10
N GLY A 23 16.43 -6.26 -22.00
CA GLY A 23 17.55 -6.96 -21.35
C GLY A 23 17.63 -6.77 -19.82
N TYR A 24 16.94 -5.79 -19.24
CA TYR A 24 17.02 -5.51 -17.81
C TYR A 24 16.16 -6.51 -17.02
N GLU A 25 16.82 -7.37 -16.23
CA GLU A 25 16.17 -8.42 -15.43
C GLU A 25 15.13 -9.23 -16.26
N ALA A 26 15.50 -9.62 -17.48
CA ALA A 26 14.58 -10.13 -18.51
C ALA A 26 13.73 -11.36 -18.09
N ALA A 27 14.21 -12.15 -17.12
CA ALA A 27 13.49 -13.30 -16.58
C ALA A 27 12.53 -12.96 -15.40
N VAL A 28 12.51 -11.70 -14.94
CA VAL A 28 11.76 -11.23 -13.78
C VAL A 28 10.58 -10.37 -14.23
N PRO A 29 9.32 -10.69 -13.86
CA PRO A 29 8.16 -9.86 -14.14
C PRO A 29 8.29 -8.45 -13.55
N ILE A 30 7.74 -7.44 -14.24
CA ILE A 30 7.94 -6.01 -13.94
C ILE A 30 7.70 -5.68 -12.45
N THR A 31 6.65 -6.25 -11.85
CA THR A 31 6.29 -5.99 -10.45
C THR A 31 7.10 -6.76 -9.40
N GLU A 32 8.11 -7.55 -9.79
CA GLU A 32 9.21 -8.04 -8.93
C GLU A 32 10.58 -7.43 -9.27
N LYS A 33 10.72 -6.67 -10.36
CA LYS A 33 12.02 -6.10 -10.79
C LYS A 33 12.58 -5.07 -9.79
N SER A 34 13.90 -5.01 -9.69
CA SER A 34 14.59 -3.98 -8.90
C SER A 34 14.52 -2.62 -9.62
N ASN A 35 13.86 -1.63 -9.02
CA ASN A 35 13.80 -0.28 -9.62
C ASN A 35 15.20 0.38 -9.59
N PRO A 36 15.72 0.87 -10.74
CA PRO A 36 17.06 1.43 -10.84
C PRO A 36 17.29 2.68 -9.98
N LEU A 37 16.26 3.51 -9.76
CA LEU A 37 16.33 4.73 -8.95
C LEU A 37 16.59 4.43 -7.47
N THR A 38 16.15 3.26 -6.97
CA THR A 38 16.13 2.93 -5.54
C THR A 38 17.22 1.97 -5.07
N ARG A 39 18.20 1.60 -5.91
CA ARG A 39 19.27 0.63 -5.59
C ARG A 39 20.07 0.89 -4.29
N ASN A 40 20.03 2.10 -3.72
CA ASN A 40 20.67 2.46 -2.44
C ASN A 40 19.66 3.03 -1.41
N LEU A 41 18.37 2.68 -1.50
CA LEU A 41 17.33 3.14 -0.58
C LEU A 41 17.66 2.73 0.87
N ASP A 42 18.27 1.58 1.06
CA ASP A 42 18.80 1.05 2.33
C ASP A 42 19.89 1.91 3.02
N LYS A 43 20.37 2.97 2.38
CA LYS A 43 21.36 3.93 2.90
C LYS A 43 20.88 5.38 2.83
N ALA A 44 19.66 5.61 2.34
CA ALA A 44 19.11 6.96 2.19
C ALA A 44 18.63 7.51 3.53
N ASP A 45 18.85 8.81 3.78
CA ASP A 45 18.16 9.50 4.86
C ASP A 45 16.66 9.68 4.55
N ALA A 46 15.87 10.08 5.55
CA ALA A 46 14.42 10.20 5.40
C ALA A 46 13.96 11.17 4.29
N GLU A 47 14.71 12.26 4.02
CA GLU A 47 14.35 13.23 2.98
C GLU A 47 14.66 12.66 1.59
N LYS A 48 15.77 11.94 1.46
CA LYS A 48 16.10 11.18 0.25
C LYS A 48 15.16 9.99 0.03
N ILE A 49 14.69 9.30 1.08
CA ILE A 49 13.64 8.28 0.99
C ILE A 49 12.34 8.88 0.45
N VAL A 50 11.86 10.00 1.01
CA VAL A 50 10.65 10.69 0.50
C VAL A 50 10.82 11.09 -0.98
N GLN A 51 11.98 11.62 -1.37
CA GLN A 51 12.25 11.96 -2.77
C GLN A 51 12.18 10.73 -3.69
N LEU A 52 12.85 9.64 -3.31
CA LEU A 52 12.95 8.42 -4.14
C LEU A 52 11.59 7.70 -4.27
N LEU A 53 10.83 7.58 -3.17
CA LEU A 53 9.50 6.97 -3.20
C LEU A 53 8.50 7.86 -3.95
N GLY A 54 8.56 9.17 -3.77
CA GLY A 54 7.76 10.12 -4.57
C GLY A 54 8.09 10.08 -6.07
N GLN A 55 9.35 9.85 -6.45
CA GLN A 55 9.73 9.60 -7.85
C GLN A 55 9.14 8.27 -8.36
N CYS A 56 9.17 7.19 -7.58
CA CYS A 56 8.55 5.92 -7.95
C CYS A 56 7.01 6.01 -8.10
N ASP A 57 6.34 6.84 -7.30
CA ASP A 57 4.91 7.12 -7.49
C ASP A 57 4.63 8.04 -8.70
N ALA A 58 5.59 8.86 -9.12
CA ALA A 58 5.47 9.65 -10.35
C ALA A 58 5.60 8.80 -11.63
N GLU A 59 6.34 7.69 -11.58
CA GLU A 59 6.42 6.71 -12.68
C GLU A 59 5.06 6.12 -13.07
N ILE A 60 4.03 6.22 -12.22
CA ILE A 60 2.65 5.78 -12.55
C ILE A 60 2.05 6.62 -13.70
N PHE A 61 2.56 7.83 -13.92
CA PHE A 61 2.05 8.79 -14.90
C PHE A 61 2.97 8.97 -16.13
N GLN A 62 3.98 8.10 -16.31
CA GLN A 62 4.84 8.09 -17.50
C GLN A 62 4.07 7.64 -18.75
N GLU A 63 4.39 8.21 -19.92
CA GLU A 63 3.76 7.87 -21.20
C GLU A 63 4.57 6.81 -21.97
N GLU A 64 3.93 5.69 -22.31
CA GLU A 64 4.36 4.86 -23.44
C GLU A 64 3.63 5.24 -24.74
N GLY A 65 4.17 4.83 -25.90
CA GLY A 65 3.76 5.31 -27.21
C GLY A 65 2.37 4.89 -27.73
N GLN A 66 1.58 4.08 -26.99
CA GLN A 66 0.31 3.51 -27.48
C GLN A 66 -0.89 3.70 -26.51
N ILE A 67 -2.06 3.23 -26.95
CA ILE A 67 -3.37 3.73 -26.55
C ILE A 67 -3.88 3.07 -25.26
N MET A 68 -4.35 3.88 -24.31
CA MET A 68 -4.98 3.41 -23.07
C MET A 68 -6.33 2.70 -23.31
N PRO A 69 -6.52 1.48 -22.78
CA PRO A 69 -7.83 0.91 -22.44
C PRO A 69 -8.37 1.49 -21.11
N THR A 70 -9.44 0.91 -20.57
CA THR A 70 -10.34 1.56 -19.60
C THR A 70 -10.48 0.78 -18.26
N TYR A 71 -11.59 0.98 -17.50
CA TYR A 71 -12.13 0.14 -16.38
C TYR A 71 -11.57 0.36 -14.95
N GLN A 72 -12.25 0.07 -13.82
CA GLN A 72 -13.56 0.49 -13.23
C GLN A 72 -13.68 0.07 -11.72
N VAL A 73 -13.87 0.93 -10.69
CA VAL A 73 -14.27 0.64 -9.24
C VAL A 73 -14.24 1.94 -8.39
N SER A 74 -14.90 2.19 -7.22
CA SER A 74 -15.98 1.55 -6.43
C SER A 74 -17.02 2.63 -5.98
N PHE A 75 -18.32 2.43 -6.19
CA PHE A 75 -19.27 3.56 -6.42
C PHE A 75 -20.55 3.62 -5.55
N ASN A 76 -20.76 2.72 -4.59
CA ASN A 76 -22.04 2.63 -3.84
C ASN A 76 -22.46 3.93 -3.12
N GLN A 77 -21.52 4.73 -2.61
CA GLN A 77 -21.84 6.01 -1.97
C GLN A 77 -22.25 7.10 -2.97
N LEU A 78 -21.76 7.04 -4.21
CA LEU A 78 -22.21 7.91 -5.30
C LEU A 78 -23.64 7.55 -5.71
N MET A 79 -23.90 6.25 -5.93
CA MET A 79 -25.26 5.77 -6.23
C MET A 79 -26.27 6.17 -5.14
N LYS A 80 -25.93 5.98 -3.86
CA LYS A 80 -26.77 6.41 -2.74
C LYS A 80 -27.00 7.92 -2.72
N GLY A 81 -25.99 8.72 -3.09
CA GLY A 81 -26.10 10.17 -3.25
C GLY A 81 -26.98 10.63 -4.42
N LEU A 82 -27.17 9.79 -5.43
CA LEU A 82 -28.10 9.99 -6.55
C LEU A 82 -29.50 9.37 -6.30
N GLY A 83 -29.75 8.82 -5.10
CA GLY A 83 -30.98 8.08 -4.80
C GLY A 83 -31.09 6.71 -5.50
N GLN A 84 -30.01 6.26 -6.16
CA GLN A 84 -29.96 5.00 -6.88
C GLN A 84 -29.66 3.83 -5.93
N LYS A 85 -30.12 2.62 -6.31
CA LYS A 85 -29.83 1.40 -5.57
C LYS A 85 -28.34 1.01 -5.72
N PRO A 86 -27.60 0.68 -4.65
CA PRO A 86 -26.23 0.22 -4.75
C PRO A 86 -26.13 -1.08 -5.57
N LEU A 87 -25.16 -1.12 -6.50
CA LEU A 87 -24.92 -2.26 -7.40
C LEU A 87 -23.56 -2.94 -7.17
N TYR A 88 -22.65 -2.32 -6.41
CA TYR A 88 -21.29 -2.83 -6.20
C TYR A 88 -21.21 -3.69 -4.93
N THR A 89 -20.31 -4.66 -4.95
CA THR A 89 -19.86 -5.44 -3.79
C THR A 89 -18.38 -5.76 -3.98
N TYR A 90 -17.69 -6.18 -2.93
CA TYR A 90 -16.29 -6.61 -2.99
C TYR A 90 -16.16 -8.06 -2.50
N LEU A 91 -15.17 -8.76 -3.06
CA LEU A 91 -14.69 -10.05 -2.56
C LEU A 91 -13.21 -9.88 -2.23
N ILE A 92 -12.81 -10.24 -1.02
CA ILE A 92 -11.42 -10.26 -0.57
C ILE A 92 -11.11 -11.67 -0.04
N ALA A 93 -9.94 -12.19 -0.37
CA ALA A 93 -9.51 -13.50 0.10
C ALA A 93 -9.49 -13.52 1.64
N GLY A 94 -10.18 -14.48 2.25
CA GLY A 94 -10.32 -14.56 3.72
C GLY A 94 -11.42 -13.69 4.33
N GLY A 95 -12.19 -12.94 3.53
CA GLY A 95 -13.31 -12.12 3.97
C GLY A 95 -12.92 -10.85 4.74
N ASP A 96 -13.89 -10.17 5.33
CA ASP A 96 -13.73 -8.84 5.94
C ASP A 96 -12.63 -8.77 7.02
N ARG A 97 -12.34 -9.89 7.69
CA ARG A 97 -11.20 -10.06 8.61
C ARG A 97 -9.84 -9.71 7.97
N SER A 98 -9.70 -9.93 6.66
CA SER A 98 -8.49 -9.60 5.90
C SER A 98 -8.30 -8.10 5.65
N VAL A 99 -9.29 -7.25 5.95
CA VAL A 99 -9.13 -5.79 5.89
C VAL A 99 -8.34 -5.28 7.09
N VAL A 100 -8.51 -5.88 8.27
CA VAL A 100 -7.86 -5.45 9.53
C VAL A 100 -6.73 -6.36 10.00
N ALA A 101 -6.47 -7.48 9.33
CA ALA A 101 -5.38 -8.39 9.67
C ALA A 101 -4.77 -9.04 8.41
N SER A 102 -3.44 -9.22 8.40
CA SER A 102 -2.72 -9.84 7.27
C SER A 102 -3.04 -11.34 7.23
N ARG A 103 -3.56 -11.81 6.08
CA ARG A 103 -4.15 -13.16 5.90
C ARG A 103 -3.76 -13.79 4.56
N GLU A 104 -2.58 -13.44 4.04
CA GLU A 104 -2.15 -13.62 2.65
C GLU A 104 -2.32 -15.04 2.09
N ARG A 105 -2.19 -16.08 2.94
CA ARG A 105 -2.39 -17.50 2.57
C ARG A 105 -3.76 -17.78 1.95
N THR A 106 -4.76 -16.95 2.23
CA THR A 106 -6.11 -17.10 1.68
C THR A 106 -6.19 -16.80 0.19
N GLU A 107 -5.23 -16.04 -0.39
CA GLU A 107 -5.20 -15.79 -1.84
C GLU A 107 -4.79 -17.04 -2.65
N ASP A 108 -4.16 -18.03 -2.01
CA ASP A 108 -3.67 -19.26 -2.65
C ASP A 108 -4.80 -20.25 -3.06
N SER A 109 -6.08 -19.95 -2.76
CA SER A 109 -7.21 -20.85 -3.04
C SER A 109 -8.13 -20.34 -4.17
N ALA A 110 -7.98 -20.91 -5.37
CA ALA A 110 -8.88 -20.67 -6.50
C ALA A 110 -10.33 -21.10 -6.23
N LEU A 111 -10.53 -22.24 -5.56
CA LEU A 111 -11.86 -22.75 -5.20
C LEU A 111 -12.60 -21.79 -4.26
N HIS A 112 -11.91 -21.21 -3.28
CA HIS A 112 -12.49 -20.19 -2.39
C HIS A 112 -12.96 -18.97 -3.18
N GLY A 113 -12.18 -18.52 -4.17
CA GLY A 113 -12.56 -17.43 -5.07
C GLY A 113 -13.85 -17.73 -5.85
N ILE A 114 -13.96 -18.95 -6.40
CA ILE A 114 -15.15 -19.43 -7.13
C ILE A 114 -16.37 -19.53 -6.22
N GLU A 115 -16.22 -20.03 -5.00
CA GLU A 115 -17.31 -20.18 -4.03
C GLU A 115 -17.89 -18.84 -3.59
N GLU A 116 -17.04 -17.87 -3.23
CA GLU A 116 -17.52 -16.53 -2.85
C GLU A 116 -18.18 -15.80 -4.02
N LEU A 117 -17.64 -15.95 -5.24
CA LEU A 117 -18.24 -15.40 -6.45
C LEU A 117 -19.63 -15.99 -6.72
N LYS A 118 -19.79 -17.33 -6.59
CA LYS A 118 -21.10 -17.98 -6.72
C LYS A 118 -22.11 -17.48 -5.69
N LYS A 119 -21.68 -17.22 -4.44
CA LYS A 119 -22.55 -16.68 -3.37
C LYS A 119 -23.09 -15.29 -3.72
N VAL A 120 -22.23 -14.35 -4.13
CA VAL A 120 -22.68 -12.97 -4.44
C VAL A 120 -23.38 -12.83 -5.80
N ALA A 121 -23.08 -13.71 -6.76
CA ALA A 121 -23.70 -13.75 -8.08
C ALA A 121 -25.04 -14.51 -8.11
N ALA A 122 -25.46 -15.14 -7.00
CA ALA A 122 -26.72 -15.87 -6.92
C ALA A 122 -27.93 -15.00 -7.35
N GLY A 123 -28.73 -15.52 -8.28
CA GLY A 123 -29.92 -14.85 -8.81
C GLY A 123 -29.67 -13.59 -9.67
N LYS A 124 -28.42 -13.24 -9.99
CA LYS A 124 -28.11 -12.11 -10.88
C LYS A 124 -28.23 -12.52 -12.35
N LYS A 125 -28.79 -11.65 -13.19
CA LYS A 125 -28.90 -11.89 -14.65
C LYS A 125 -27.65 -11.46 -15.44
N ARG A 126 -26.92 -10.46 -14.92
CA ARG A 126 -25.66 -9.97 -15.47
C ARG A 126 -24.75 -9.56 -14.31
N VAL A 127 -23.47 -9.89 -14.39
CA VAL A 127 -22.46 -9.57 -13.37
C VAL A 127 -21.16 -9.16 -14.08
N ILE A 128 -20.58 -8.03 -13.69
CA ILE A 128 -19.21 -7.65 -14.08
C ILE A 128 -18.30 -8.04 -12.92
N VAL A 129 -17.21 -8.76 -13.20
CA VAL A 129 -16.27 -9.24 -12.18
C VAL A 129 -14.90 -8.69 -12.50
N ILE A 130 -14.42 -7.79 -11.64
CA ILE A 130 -13.15 -7.07 -11.83
C ILE A 130 -12.12 -7.71 -10.91
N GLY A 131 -11.39 -8.70 -11.45
CA GLY A 131 -10.34 -9.42 -10.74
C GLY A 131 -9.08 -8.59 -10.65
N ILE A 132 -8.67 -8.21 -9.43
CA ILE A 132 -7.50 -7.36 -9.19
C ILE A 132 -6.34 -8.23 -8.71
N SER A 133 -5.26 -8.32 -9.49
CA SER A 133 -4.01 -8.96 -9.09
C SER A 133 -2.84 -8.23 -9.73
N VAL A 134 -2.17 -7.36 -8.97
CA VAL A 134 -1.06 -6.51 -9.46
C VAL A 134 0.00 -7.32 -10.20
N GLY A 135 0.43 -8.45 -9.63
CA GLY A 135 1.40 -9.37 -10.24
C GLY A 135 0.82 -10.42 -11.19
N LEU A 136 -0.49 -10.39 -11.46
CA LEU A 136 -1.24 -11.43 -12.19
C LEU A 136 -1.11 -12.85 -11.57
N SER A 137 -0.85 -12.94 -10.27
CA SER A 137 -0.31 -14.15 -9.63
C SER A 137 -1.17 -14.76 -8.51
N ALA A 138 -2.39 -14.27 -8.26
CA ALA A 138 -3.23 -14.71 -7.14
C ALA A 138 -4.25 -15.80 -7.55
N PRO A 139 -4.13 -17.06 -7.07
CA PRO A 139 -5.04 -18.15 -7.45
C PRO A 139 -6.53 -17.87 -7.19
N PHE A 140 -6.87 -17.19 -6.09
CA PHE A 140 -8.23 -16.73 -5.77
C PHE A 140 -8.87 -15.91 -6.91
N VAL A 141 -8.09 -15.04 -7.56
CA VAL A 141 -8.54 -14.23 -8.70
C VAL A 141 -8.56 -15.07 -9.99
N ALA A 142 -7.56 -15.93 -10.19
CA ALA A 142 -7.51 -16.81 -11.36
C ALA A 142 -8.76 -17.69 -11.47
N GLY A 143 -9.15 -18.37 -10.38
CA GLY A 143 -10.37 -19.18 -10.34
C GLY A 143 -11.66 -18.38 -10.60
N GLN A 144 -11.72 -17.12 -10.17
CA GLN A 144 -12.86 -16.24 -10.46
C GLN A 144 -12.94 -15.89 -11.95
N MET A 145 -11.81 -15.58 -12.59
CA MET A 145 -11.78 -15.29 -14.04
C MET A 145 -12.15 -16.53 -14.85
N ASP A 146 -11.60 -17.70 -14.48
CA ASP A 146 -11.87 -19.00 -15.10
C ASP A 146 -13.37 -19.34 -15.08
N TYR A 147 -13.99 -19.30 -13.89
CA TYR A 147 -15.43 -19.54 -13.73
C TYR A 147 -16.30 -18.51 -14.48
N CYS A 148 -15.84 -17.27 -14.64
CA CYS A 148 -16.54 -16.28 -15.47
C CYS A 148 -16.47 -16.58 -16.97
N MET A 149 -15.36 -17.15 -17.47
CA MET A 149 -15.21 -17.54 -18.88
C MET A 149 -16.10 -18.73 -19.25
N ASP A 150 -16.29 -19.68 -18.34
CA ASP A 150 -17.29 -20.76 -18.49
C ASP A 150 -18.75 -20.24 -18.56
N ASN A 151 -19.02 -19.04 -18.05
CA ASN A 151 -20.39 -18.56 -17.78
C ASN A 151 -20.69 -17.17 -18.39
N THR A 152 -20.09 -16.85 -19.54
CA THR A 152 -20.15 -15.52 -20.21
C THR A 152 -21.55 -14.98 -20.53
N ALA A 153 -22.60 -15.81 -20.51
CA ALA A 153 -23.99 -15.35 -20.60
C ALA A 153 -24.39 -14.46 -19.40
N VAL A 154 -23.93 -14.81 -18.19
CA VAL A 154 -24.16 -14.03 -16.97
C VAL A 154 -22.97 -13.11 -16.67
N PHE A 155 -21.74 -13.60 -16.83
CA PHE A 155 -20.55 -12.91 -16.36
C PHE A 155 -19.83 -12.12 -17.46
N LEU A 156 -19.17 -11.03 -17.05
CA LEU A 156 -18.16 -10.33 -17.83
C LEU A 156 -16.89 -10.21 -16.96
N PRO A 157 -15.87 -11.06 -17.18
CA PRO A 157 -14.59 -10.94 -16.48
C PRO A 157 -13.78 -9.75 -17.01
N VAL A 158 -13.10 -9.06 -16.09
CA VAL A 158 -12.11 -8.01 -16.36
C VAL A 158 -10.94 -8.26 -15.42
N LEU A 159 -9.73 -8.41 -15.96
CA LEU A 159 -8.51 -8.66 -15.18
C LEU A 159 -7.66 -7.39 -15.10
N VAL A 160 -7.19 -7.04 -13.90
CA VAL A 160 -6.44 -5.81 -13.62
C VAL A 160 -5.12 -6.17 -12.93
N GLY A 161 -4.01 -5.83 -13.59
CA GLY A 161 -2.64 -6.05 -13.11
C GLY A 161 -1.64 -5.23 -13.92
N PHE A 162 -0.37 -5.25 -13.49
CA PHE A 162 0.68 -4.35 -13.99
C PHE A 162 1.92 -5.11 -14.50
N ASN A 163 1.72 -6.35 -14.94
CA ASN A 163 2.68 -7.10 -15.75
C ASN A 163 2.06 -7.41 -17.13
N PRO A 164 2.89 -7.69 -18.15
CA PRO A 164 2.44 -8.41 -19.34
C PRO A 164 1.86 -9.78 -18.98
N VAL A 165 0.86 -10.25 -19.75
CA VAL A 165 0.18 -11.54 -19.53
C VAL A 165 1.16 -12.73 -19.55
N SER A 166 2.30 -12.59 -20.23
CA SER A 166 3.39 -13.59 -20.28
C SER A 166 4.26 -13.68 -19.03
N MET A 167 4.08 -12.83 -18.01
CA MET A 167 5.01 -12.67 -16.89
C MET A 167 4.28 -12.44 -15.55
N ALA A 168 4.04 -13.49 -14.75
CA ALA A 168 3.19 -13.40 -13.55
C ALA A 168 3.93 -13.60 -12.20
N SER A 169 4.28 -12.50 -11.53
CA SER A 169 4.62 -12.39 -10.09
C SER A 169 4.67 -10.91 -9.71
N GLY A 170 4.40 -10.51 -8.45
CA GLY A 170 4.48 -9.08 -8.10
C GLY A 170 4.31 -8.64 -6.65
N SER A 171 4.94 -7.51 -6.31
CA SER A 171 4.75 -6.76 -5.05
C SER A 171 3.72 -5.64 -5.23
N SER A 172 2.66 -5.65 -4.43
CA SER A 172 1.41 -4.98 -4.78
C SER A 172 1.21 -3.57 -4.21
N ARG A 173 1.62 -3.32 -2.96
CA ARG A 173 0.97 -2.31 -2.11
C ARG A 173 1.18 -0.84 -2.52
N MET A 174 2.38 -0.51 -3.01
CA MET A 174 2.78 0.87 -3.32
C MET A 174 2.26 1.29 -4.71
N LYS A 175 3.12 1.31 -5.74
CA LYS A 175 2.76 1.69 -7.12
C LYS A 175 1.52 0.96 -7.63
N GLY A 176 1.48 -0.37 -7.53
CA GLY A 176 0.37 -1.20 -8.02
C GLY A 176 -0.97 -0.87 -7.36
N GLY A 177 -1.00 -0.69 -6.03
CA GLY A 177 -2.20 -0.28 -5.30
C GLY A 177 -2.64 1.16 -5.62
N SER A 178 -1.69 2.07 -5.79
CA SER A 178 -1.97 3.46 -6.20
C SER A 178 -2.53 3.53 -7.63
N ALA A 179 -1.87 2.84 -8.58
CA ALA A 179 -2.29 2.73 -9.97
C ALA A 179 -3.65 2.02 -10.11
N THR A 180 -3.91 0.97 -9.33
CA THR A 180 -5.24 0.34 -9.21
C THR A 180 -6.29 1.39 -8.83
N LYS A 181 -6.09 2.15 -7.74
CA LYS A 181 -7.05 3.18 -7.31
C LYS A 181 -7.32 4.22 -8.40
N ILE A 182 -6.25 4.78 -9.00
CA ILE A 182 -6.31 5.78 -10.08
C ILE A 182 -7.09 5.25 -11.28
N LEU A 183 -6.70 4.09 -11.83
CA LEU A 183 -7.29 3.50 -13.04
C LEU A 183 -8.77 3.22 -12.85
N LEU A 184 -9.10 2.52 -11.74
CA LEU A 184 -10.45 2.05 -11.48
C LEU A 184 -11.44 3.19 -11.22
N GLU A 185 -11.04 4.18 -10.42
CA GLU A 185 -11.87 5.35 -10.12
C GLU A 185 -12.03 6.25 -11.36
N THR A 186 -11.03 6.30 -12.24
CA THR A 186 -11.08 7.06 -13.50
C THR A 186 -12.18 6.56 -14.46
N LEU A 187 -12.27 5.26 -14.81
CA LEU A 187 -13.41 4.87 -15.65
C LEU A 187 -14.73 4.88 -14.87
N LEU A 188 -14.86 4.42 -13.63
CA LEU A 188 -16.22 4.41 -13.05
C LEU A 188 -16.81 5.82 -12.91
N LEU A 189 -16.00 6.86 -12.69
CA LEU A 189 -16.48 8.24 -12.78
C LEU A 189 -17.12 8.50 -14.16
N VAL A 190 -16.35 8.29 -15.23
CA VAL A 190 -16.82 8.49 -16.62
C VAL A 190 -17.99 7.55 -16.98
N ALA A 191 -18.06 6.34 -16.43
CA ALA A 191 -19.15 5.40 -16.68
C ALA A 191 -20.47 5.84 -16.01
N HIS A 192 -20.40 6.35 -14.77
CA HIS A 192 -21.55 7.00 -14.13
C HIS A 192 -21.90 8.29 -14.87
N LYS A 193 -20.92 9.10 -15.29
CA LYS A 193 -21.14 10.27 -16.16
C LYS A 193 -21.90 9.92 -17.45
N THR A 194 -21.61 8.77 -18.08
CA THR A 194 -22.37 8.30 -19.26
C THR A 194 -23.81 7.90 -18.94
N VAL A 195 -24.08 7.31 -17.76
CA VAL A 195 -25.43 6.90 -17.33
C VAL A 195 -26.25 8.10 -16.85
N ASP A 196 -25.67 8.95 -16.00
CA ASP A 196 -26.37 9.99 -15.25
C ASP A 196 -26.45 11.33 -16.01
N GLN A 197 -25.48 11.61 -16.89
CA GLN A 197 -25.41 12.85 -17.68
C GLN A 197 -25.53 12.62 -19.20
N GLY A 198 -25.60 11.37 -19.66
CA GLY A 198 -25.61 11.02 -21.09
C GLY A 198 -24.29 11.32 -21.83
N VAL A 199 -23.22 11.66 -21.11
CA VAL A 199 -21.93 12.06 -21.72
C VAL A 199 -21.18 10.82 -22.21
N ALA A 200 -21.05 10.69 -23.54
CA ALA A 200 -20.34 9.57 -24.16
C ALA A 200 -18.87 9.49 -23.69
N VAL A 201 -18.40 8.27 -23.43
CA VAL A 201 -17.01 7.99 -23.02
C VAL A 201 -16.03 8.54 -24.06
N SER A 202 -15.07 9.35 -23.61
CA SER A 202 -14.01 9.87 -24.49
C SER A 202 -12.65 9.85 -23.78
N GLN A 203 -11.57 9.75 -24.56
CA GLN A 203 -10.20 9.82 -24.03
C GLN A 203 -9.96 11.15 -23.28
N ARG A 204 -10.60 12.23 -23.72
CA ARG A 204 -10.52 13.54 -23.08
C ARG A 204 -11.03 13.51 -21.62
N CYS A 205 -12.19 12.91 -21.37
CA CYS A 205 -12.75 12.82 -20.02
C CYS A 205 -11.85 11.99 -19.08
N LEU A 206 -11.27 10.90 -19.59
CA LEU A 206 -10.30 10.08 -18.84
C LEU A 206 -9.05 10.91 -18.48
N LEU A 207 -8.45 11.61 -19.46
CA LEU A 207 -7.26 12.46 -19.23
C LEU A 207 -7.55 13.64 -18.29
N GLU A 208 -8.74 14.24 -18.36
CA GLU A 208 -9.15 15.33 -17.46
C GLU A 208 -9.20 14.87 -15.98
N ILE A 209 -9.64 13.62 -15.74
CA ILE A 209 -9.63 13.00 -14.40
C ILE A 209 -8.22 12.52 -14.01
N LEU A 210 -7.43 11.90 -14.90
CA LEU A 210 -6.06 11.46 -14.58
C LEU A 210 -5.18 12.63 -14.14
N ARG A 211 -5.31 13.81 -14.78
CA ARG A 211 -4.66 15.06 -14.35
C ARG A 211 -5.05 15.52 -12.94
N THR A 212 -6.18 15.08 -12.38
CA THR A 212 -6.54 15.35 -10.98
C THR A 212 -5.69 14.51 -10.03
N PHE A 213 -5.34 13.28 -10.41
CA PHE A 213 -4.44 12.43 -9.63
C PHE A 213 -2.98 12.84 -9.78
N GLU A 214 -2.55 13.35 -10.94
CA GLU A 214 -1.26 14.05 -11.08
C GLU A 214 -1.18 15.28 -10.16
N ARG A 215 -2.23 16.12 -10.13
CA ARG A 215 -2.32 17.22 -9.15
C ARG A 215 -2.22 16.73 -7.72
N ALA A 216 -2.82 15.58 -7.39
CA ALA A 216 -2.73 15.00 -6.06
C ALA A 216 -1.30 14.57 -5.72
N HIS A 217 -0.52 14.04 -6.68
CA HIS A 217 0.89 13.72 -6.48
C HIS A 217 1.69 14.98 -6.13
N GLN A 218 1.60 16.01 -6.98
CA GLN A 218 2.27 17.30 -6.79
C GLN A 218 1.94 17.94 -5.44
N VAL A 219 0.64 17.99 -5.11
CA VAL A 219 0.11 18.59 -3.88
C VAL A 219 0.55 17.79 -2.64
N THR A 220 0.65 16.47 -2.74
CA THR A 220 1.14 15.60 -1.63
C THR A 220 2.64 15.81 -1.40
N TYR A 221 3.46 15.59 -2.42
CA TYR A 221 4.93 15.62 -2.28
C TYR A 221 5.48 17.06 -2.12
N SER A 222 4.65 18.10 -2.30
CA SER A 222 4.95 19.47 -1.83
C SER A 222 5.27 19.58 -0.33
N GLN A 223 4.83 18.60 0.48
CA GLN A 223 5.08 18.58 1.92
C GLN A 223 6.27 17.67 2.33
N ASN A 224 7.15 17.33 1.38
CA ASN A 224 8.26 16.37 1.54
C ASN A 224 9.01 16.44 2.89
N SER A 225 9.49 17.62 3.31
CA SER A 225 10.24 17.83 4.56
C SER A 225 9.44 17.41 5.81
N LYS A 226 8.12 17.61 5.79
CA LYS A 226 7.24 17.22 6.90
C LYS A 226 6.94 15.72 6.90
N ILE A 227 6.78 15.13 5.71
CA ILE A 227 6.65 13.67 5.53
C ILE A 227 7.92 12.98 6.04
N ALA A 228 9.11 13.53 5.74
CA ALA A 228 10.38 13.04 6.25
C ALA A 228 10.56 13.25 7.76
N THR A 229 10.10 14.37 8.32
CA THR A 229 10.09 14.63 9.77
C THR A 229 9.23 13.59 10.51
N LEU A 230 8.02 13.34 10.01
CA LEU A 230 7.12 12.31 10.52
C LEU A 230 7.73 10.90 10.40
N MET A 231 8.36 10.58 9.28
CA MET A 231 9.07 9.30 9.07
C MET A 231 10.17 9.08 10.10
N LYS A 232 10.98 10.11 10.40
CA LYS A 232 11.98 10.08 11.48
C LYS A 232 11.30 9.79 12.84
N GLN A 233 10.19 10.46 13.16
CA GLN A 233 9.45 10.25 14.40
C GLN A 233 8.86 8.83 14.54
N VAL A 234 8.18 8.32 13.51
CA VAL A 234 7.66 6.94 13.45
C VAL A 234 8.80 5.92 13.63
N SER A 235 9.96 6.15 12.98
CA SER A 235 11.16 5.33 13.16
C SER A 235 11.64 5.32 14.60
N THR A 236 11.68 6.48 15.27
CA THR A 236 12.14 6.61 16.66
C THR A 236 11.20 5.94 17.67
N SER A 237 9.88 5.93 17.45
CA SER A 237 8.96 5.13 18.28
C SER A 237 9.25 3.64 18.15
N LEU A 238 9.32 3.13 16.92
CA LEU A 238 9.56 1.71 16.63
C LEU A 238 10.95 1.23 17.09
N GLU A 239 11.97 2.08 17.00
CA GLU A 239 13.31 1.86 17.57
C GLU A 239 13.22 1.62 19.09
N LYS A 240 12.53 2.52 19.80
CA LYS A 240 12.32 2.50 21.25
C LYS A 240 11.31 1.44 21.73
N LYS A 241 10.76 0.61 20.84
CA LYS A 241 9.68 -0.37 21.11
C LYS A 241 8.35 0.26 21.56
N GLY A 242 8.15 1.52 21.21
CA GLY A 242 6.82 2.14 21.18
C GLY A 242 6.06 1.75 19.92
N ARG A 243 4.75 1.97 19.94
CA ARG A 243 3.79 1.61 18.89
C ARG A 243 3.38 2.82 18.05
N VAL A 244 2.82 2.55 16.88
CA VAL A 244 2.36 3.56 15.92
C VAL A 244 0.87 3.37 15.64
N TYR A 245 0.06 4.38 15.95
CA TYR A 245 -1.40 4.30 15.81
C TYR A 245 -1.90 5.30 14.77
N LEU A 246 -2.48 4.81 13.68
CA LEU A 246 -2.95 5.59 12.53
C LEU A 246 -4.48 5.79 12.63
N VAL A 247 -4.91 6.95 13.12
CA VAL A 247 -6.31 7.22 13.52
C VAL A 247 -7.01 8.08 12.46
N GLY A 248 -7.71 7.43 11.52
CA GLY A 248 -8.29 8.09 10.35
C GLY A 248 -9.82 8.24 10.41
N TRP A 249 -10.33 9.38 9.96
CA TRP A 249 -11.76 9.64 9.88
C TRP A 249 -12.38 9.13 8.57
N GLN A 250 -13.57 8.53 8.67
CA GLN A 250 -14.33 8.00 7.54
C GLN A 250 -13.46 7.08 6.66
N THR A 251 -13.44 7.26 5.33
CA THR A 251 -12.62 6.44 4.42
C THR A 251 -11.12 6.62 4.61
N LEU A 252 -10.65 7.72 5.21
CA LEU A 252 -9.21 7.87 5.55
C LEU A 252 -8.80 6.89 6.67
N GLY A 253 -9.75 6.45 7.51
CA GLY A 253 -9.56 5.35 8.46
C GLY A 253 -9.33 4.00 7.78
N ILE A 254 -9.97 3.75 6.63
CA ILE A 254 -9.70 2.55 5.81
C ILE A 254 -8.27 2.60 5.28
N ILE A 255 -7.83 3.74 4.73
CA ILE A 255 -6.45 3.91 4.23
C ILE A 255 -5.41 3.74 5.37
N ALA A 256 -5.73 4.20 6.58
CA ALA A 256 -4.91 4.01 7.78
C ALA A 256 -4.80 2.54 8.21
N ILE A 257 -5.91 1.80 8.18
CA ILE A 257 -5.95 0.35 8.43
C ILE A 257 -5.10 -0.40 7.40
N MET A 258 -5.29 -0.11 6.11
CA MET A 258 -4.58 -0.79 5.01
C MET A 258 -3.05 -0.66 5.11
N ASP A 259 -2.52 0.51 5.48
CA ASP A 259 -1.06 0.68 5.58
C ASP A 259 -0.44 -0.05 6.78
N GLY A 260 -1.12 -0.06 7.93
CA GLY A 260 -0.64 -0.77 9.13
C GLY A 260 -0.59 -2.28 8.95
N VAL A 261 -1.66 -2.88 8.40
CA VAL A 261 -1.77 -4.34 8.17
C VAL A 261 -0.63 -4.87 7.28
N GLU A 262 -0.27 -4.13 6.25
CA GLU A 262 0.79 -4.48 5.29
C GLU A 262 2.19 -4.53 5.93
N CYS A 263 2.44 -3.77 7.01
CA CYS A 263 3.76 -3.73 7.66
C CYS A 263 4.18 -5.10 8.24
N ILE A 264 3.21 -5.90 8.67
CA ILE A 264 3.39 -7.20 9.32
C ILE A 264 4.17 -8.16 8.41
N HIS A 265 3.72 -8.32 7.16
CA HIS A 265 4.36 -9.24 6.22
C HIS A 265 5.54 -8.58 5.47
N THR A 266 5.47 -7.27 5.20
CA THR A 266 6.48 -6.52 4.44
C THR A 266 7.80 -6.35 5.19
N PHE A 267 7.76 -6.05 6.49
CA PHE A 267 8.95 -5.70 7.31
C PHE A 267 9.12 -6.59 8.56
N GLY A 268 8.36 -7.67 8.65
CA GLY A 268 8.42 -8.60 9.78
C GLY A 268 7.86 -8.04 11.09
N ALA A 269 7.12 -6.93 11.03
CA ALA A 269 6.55 -6.24 12.20
C ALA A 269 5.52 -7.11 12.94
N ASP A 270 5.34 -6.85 14.24
CA ASP A 270 4.20 -7.37 14.98
C ASP A 270 2.89 -6.64 14.61
N PHE A 271 1.75 -7.28 14.87
CA PHE A 271 0.43 -6.65 14.73
C PHE A 271 0.26 -5.41 15.63
N GLN A 272 1.00 -5.33 16.74
CA GLN A 272 0.95 -4.18 17.65
C GLN A 272 1.83 -3.00 17.22
N ASP A 273 2.83 -3.21 16.35
CA ASP A 273 3.82 -2.19 15.98
C ASP A 273 3.20 -1.01 15.22
N VAL A 274 2.31 -1.30 14.25
CA VAL A 274 1.58 -0.30 13.46
C VAL A 274 0.11 -0.72 13.30
N ARG A 275 -0.82 0.01 13.92
CA ARG A 275 -2.28 -0.27 13.85
C ARG A 275 -3.08 0.91 13.34
N GLY A 276 -3.97 0.67 12.37
CA GLY A 276 -4.93 1.67 11.90
C GLY A 276 -6.32 1.55 12.55
N PHE A 277 -7.03 2.68 12.64
CA PHE A 277 -8.35 2.79 13.24
C PHE A 277 -9.27 3.69 12.41
N LEU A 278 -10.55 3.31 12.35
CA LEU A 278 -11.60 4.06 11.64
C LEU A 278 -12.49 4.81 12.63
N ILE A 279 -12.47 6.14 12.54
CA ILE A 279 -13.34 7.03 13.32
C ILE A 279 -14.54 7.48 12.48
N GLY A 280 -15.74 7.19 12.96
CA GLY A 280 -17.01 7.55 12.32
C GLY A 280 -17.85 6.34 11.91
N ASP A 281 -18.93 6.61 11.18
CA ASP A 281 -19.85 5.57 10.72
C ASP A 281 -19.23 4.70 9.62
N HIS A 282 -19.34 3.39 9.83
CA HIS A 282 -18.84 2.31 8.97
C HIS A 282 -19.93 1.26 8.69
N ASN A 283 -21.18 1.50 9.08
CA ASN A 283 -22.29 0.55 8.96
C ASN A 283 -22.59 0.10 7.52
N ASP A 284 -22.32 0.97 6.53
CA ASP A 284 -22.51 0.74 5.09
C ASP A 284 -21.22 0.32 4.36
N MET A 285 -20.08 0.17 5.06
CA MET A 285 -18.76 -0.02 4.44
C MET A 285 -18.34 -1.49 4.28
N PHE A 286 -18.94 -2.40 5.05
CA PHE A 286 -18.49 -3.79 5.18
C PHE A 286 -19.63 -4.79 4.97
N ASN A 287 -19.31 -5.95 4.39
CA ASN A 287 -20.26 -7.03 4.15
C ASN A 287 -20.66 -7.75 5.46
N GLN A 288 -19.75 -7.83 6.44
CA GLN A 288 -19.90 -8.51 7.72
C GLN A 288 -19.31 -7.66 8.86
N LYS A 289 -20.17 -7.09 9.72
CA LYS A 289 -19.82 -6.02 10.68
C LYS A 289 -18.94 -6.42 11.89
N ALA A 290 -18.49 -7.67 12.00
CA ALA A 290 -18.23 -8.28 13.31
C ALA A 290 -16.92 -7.88 14.02
N GLU A 291 -15.84 -7.60 13.28
CA GLU A 291 -14.48 -7.59 13.84
C GLU A 291 -13.60 -6.50 13.19
N LEU A 292 -13.78 -5.23 13.59
CA LEU A 292 -13.07 -4.08 13.00
C LEU A 292 -12.45 -3.16 14.07
N THR A 293 -11.28 -2.59 13.76
CA THR A 293 -10.60 -1.59 14.62
C THR A 293 -11.28 -0.22 14.49
N ASN A 294 -12.32 -0.03 15.31
CA ASN A 294 -13.19 1.14 15.27
C ASN A 294 -12.81 2.22 16.31
N GLN A 295 -13.59 3.29 16.35
CA GLN A 295 -13.48 4.37 17.35
C GLN A 295 -13.44 3.84 18.79
N ASP A 296 -14.25 2.84 19.11
CA ASP A 296 -14.48 2.43 20.49
C ASP A 296 -13.34 1.51 21.00
N ASP A 297 -12.75 0.66 20.14
CA ASP A 297 -11.48 -0.04 20.44
C ASP A 297 -10.35 0.97 20.68
N PHE A 298 -10.26 2.04 19.87
CA PHE A 298 -9.25 3.07 20.08
C PHE A 298 -9.45 3.78 21.43
N LEU A 299 -10.67 4.20 21.77
CA LEU A 299 -10.92 4.97 23.00
C LEU A 299 -10.90 4.13 24.29
N THR A 300 -11.28 2.85 24.23
CA THR A 300 -11.38 1.99 25.42
C THR A 300 -10.16 1.09 25.64
N SER A 301 -9.55 0.56 24.58
CA SER A 301 -8.37 -0.32 24.67
C SER A 301 -7.05 0.45 24.56
N ILE A 302 -6.97 1.39 23.61
CA ILE A 302 -5.69 1.98 23.18
C ILE A 302 -5.36 3.28 23.91
N LEU A 303 -6.27 4.26 23.90
CA LEU A 303 -6.06 5.57 24.52
C LEU A 303 -5.62 5.47 26.00
N PRO A 304 -6.17 4.58 26.85
CA PRO A 304 -5.73 4.43 28.24
C PRO A 304 -4.41 3.65 28.42
N SER A 305 -3.85 3.07 27.36
CA SER A 305 -2.62 2.27 27.38
C SER A 305 -1.47 2.86 26.53
N LEU A 306 -1.62 4.11 26.05
CA LEU A 306 -0.56 4.84 25.36
C LEU A 306 0.62 5.15 26.28
N MET A 307 1.84 5.05 25.74
CA MET A 307 3.09 5.42 26.41
C MET A 307 3.72 6.66 25.77
N GLU A 308 4.59 7.37 26.49
CA GLU A 308 5.36 8.51 25.97
C GLU A 308 6.24 8.21 24.75
N ILE A 309 6.53 6.92 24.51
CA ILE A 309 7.30 6.43 23.36
C ILE A 309 6.43 6.14 22.13
N ASP A 310 5.10 6.19 22.24
CA ASP A 310 4.17 5.88 21.14
C ASP A 310 3.94 7.09 20.22
N THR A 311 3.72 6.81 18.93
CA THR A 311 3.40 7.82 17.91
C THR A 311 1.95 7.66 17.47
N VAL A 312 1.12 8.70 17.67
CA VAL A 312 -0.29 8.72 17.23
C VAL A 312 -0.49 9.72 16.09
N VAL A 313 -0.87 9.18 14.94
CA VAL A 313 -1.05 9.90 13.68
C VAL A 313 -2.54 10.02 13.38
N PHE A 314 -3.11 11.18 13.68
CA PHE A 314 -4.51 11.48 13.35
C PHE A 314 -4.64 11.93 11.88
N ILE A 315 -5.73 11.57 11.20
CA ILE A 315 -5.93 11.84 9.76
C ILE A 315 -7.39 12.22 9.49
N PHE A 316 -7.62 13.46 9.06
CA PHE A 316 -8.96 14.03 8.98
C PHE A 316 -9.03 15.22 8.00
N THR A 317 -10.26 15.64 7.70
CA THR A 317 -10.60 16.77 6.83
C THR A 317 -11.45 17.82 7.57
N LEU A 318 -11.42 19.06 7.09
CA LEU A 318 -12.07 20.22 7.72
C LEU A 318 -13.58 20.36 7.49
N ASP A 319 -14.16 19.56 6.59
CA ASP A 319 -15.58 19.64 6.22
C ASP A 319 -16.53 19.04 7.28
N VAL A 320 -16.00 18.48 8.37
CA VAL A 320 -16.76 17.93 9.49
C VAL A 320 -16.45 18.74 10.76
N SER A 321 -17.33 19.68 11.09
CA SER A 321 -17.16 20.64 12.20
C SER A 321 -16.89 19.98 13.56
N SER A 322 -17.56 18.86 13.85
CA SER A 322 -17.43 18.13 15.12
C SER A 322 -16.09 17.40 15.31
N ASN A 323 -15.28 17.23 14.26
CA ASN A 323 -13.97 16.58 14.38
C ASN A 323 -12.99 17.39 15.22
N GLY A 324 -12.97 18.72 15.04
CA GLY A 324 -12.03 19.60 15.75
C GLY A 324 -12.29 19.67 17.26
N GLU A 325 -13.53 19.47 17.69
CA GLU A 325 -13.92 19.47 19.11
C GLU A 325 -13.59 18.13 19.76
N LYS A 326 -13.99 16.99 19.16
CA LYS A 326 -13.56 15.65 19.62
C LYS A 326 -12.05 15.51 19.67
N MET A 327 -11.32 16.05 18.70
CA MET A 327 -9.86 16.06 18.74
C MET A 327 -9.31 16.89 19.89
N ARG A 328 -9.89 18.05 20.21
CA ARG A 328 -9.47 18.85 21.36
C ARG A 328 -9.75 18.13 22.67
N GLU A 329 -10.90 17.47 22.78
CA GLU A 329 -11.27 16.63 23.93
C GLU A 329 -10.24 15.51 24.14
N TRP A 330 -10.02 14.65 23.14
CA TRP A 330 -9.04 13.55 23.26
C TRP A 330 -7.62 14.08 23.46
N SER A 331 -7.25 15.18 22.80
CA SER A 331 -5.95 15.83 23.00
C SER A 331 -5.73 16.32 24.43
N SER A 332 -6.80 16.62 25.18
CA SER A 332 -6.72 17.04 26.58
C SER A 332 -6.65 15.87 27.58
N GLN A 333 -6.85 14.63 27.14
CA GLN A 333 -6.96 13.44 28.00
C GLN A 333 -5.69 12.58 28.06
N ALA A 334 -4.66 12.87 27.26
CA ALA A 334 -3.38 12.14 27.27
C ALA A 334 -2.18 13.09 27.09
N PHE A 335 -0.98 12.62 27.46
CA PHE A 335 0.29 13.32 27.24
C PHE A 335 0.85 12.97 25.85
N TRP A 336 0.86 13.93 24.93
CA TRP A 336 1.28 13.71 23.54
C TRP A 336 2.70 14.22 23.27
N ASN A 337 3.63 13.30 23.01
CA ASN A 337 4.92 13.62 22.38
C ASN A 337 4.82 13.72 20.84
N THR A 338 3.62 13.58 20.27
CA THR A 338 3.40 13.46 18.82
C THR A 338 2.51 14.58 18.26
N PRO A 339 2.97 15.33 17.24
CA PRO A 339 2.14 16.25 16.48
C PRO A 339 1.31 15.50 15.42
N PRO A 340 -0.02 15.68 15.36
CA PRO A 340 -0.87 15.00 14.38
C PRO A 340 -0.69 15.51 12.94
N ILE A 341 -1.03 14.64 11.99
CA ILE A 341 -1.28 15.02 10.60
C ILE A 341 -2.65 15.69 10.49
N TYR A 342 -2.85 16.52 9.48
CA TYR A 342 -4.06 17.30 9.25
C TYR A 342 -4.11 17.77 7.81
N LEU A 343 -5.23 17.59 7.12
CA LEU A 343 -5.40 17.92 5.71
C LEU A 343 -6.43 19.05 5.57
N SER A 344 -6.13 20.04 4.73
CA SER A 344 -6.81 21.35 4.58
C SER A 344 -6.54 22.37 5.72
N PRO A 345 -6.61 23.71 5.51
CA PRO A 345 -6.06 24.69 6.46
C PRO A 345 -7.09 25.63 7.15
N GLN A 346 -7.07 25.70 8.49
CA GLN A 346 -7.62 26.81 9.29
C GLN A 346 -6.79 27.09 10.55
N ALA A 347 -6.93 28.31 11.09
CA ALA A 347 -6.08 28.84 12.16
C ALA A 347 -6.21 28.20 13.56
N PRO A 348 -7.41 27.80 14.07
CA PRO A 348 -7.57 27.44 15.49
C PRO A 348 -6.75 26.22 15.95
N LEU A 349 -6.47 25.27 15.06
CA LEU A 349 -5.77 24.02 15.39
C LEU A 349 -4.24 24.16 15.38
N LYS A 350 -3.68 25.18 14.71
CA LYS A 350 -2.22 25.40 14.65
C LYS A 350 -1.57 25.68 16.00
N ARG A 351 -2.34 26.10 17.02
CA ARG A 351 -1.84 26.30 18.40
C ARG A 351 -1.73 24.99 19.20
N LEU A 352 -2.43 23.93 18.80
CA LEU A 352 -2.31 22.60 19.42
C LEU A 352 -1.20 21.79 18.73
N PHE A 353 -1.04 21.95 17.42
CA PHE A 353 -0.28 21.02 16.59
C PHE A 353 0.78 21.76 15.74
N PRO A 354 2.04 21.86 16.22
CA PRO A 354 3.07 22.68 15.56
C PRO A 354 3.61 22.06 14.25
N SER A 355 3.88 20.76 14.20
CA SER A 355 4.60 20.11 13.09
C SER A 355 3.67 19.56 11.99
N VAL A 356 2.74 20.39 11.52
CA VAL A 356 1.52 19.92 10.85
C VAL A 356 1.60 19.81 9.31
N ILE A 357 1.25 18.62 8.76
CA ILE A 357 1.31 18.32 7.30
C ILE A 357 0.07 18.82 6.54
N SER A 358 -0.25 20.11 6.68
CA SER A 358 -1.39 20.78 6.03
C SER A 358 -1.32 20.73 4.49
N ILE A 359 -2.03 19.79 3.87
CA ILE A 359 -2.21 19.69 2.41
C ILE A 359 -3.46 20.47 1.98
N THR A 360 -3.30 21.49 1.12
CA THR A 360 -4.40 22.31 0.59
C THR A 360 -4.80 21.86 -0.81
N TRP A 361 -6.10 21.75 -1.06
CA TRP A 361 -6.64 21.29 -2.35
C TRP A 361 -7.23 22.46 -3.16
N PRO A 362 -6.95 22.55 -4.48
CA PRO A 362 -7.62 23.52 -5.34
C PRO A 362 -9.08 23.10 -5.57
N LEU A 363 -10.00 24.08 -5.61
CA LEU A 363 -11.41 23.81 -5.94
C LEU A 363 -11.54 23.18 -7.34
N LEU A 364 -12.35 22.13 -7.43
CA LEU A 364 -12.62 21.41 -8.66
C LEU A 364 -13.95 21.86 -9.25
N PHE A 365 -13.90 22.53 -10.40
CA PHE A 365 -15.07 22.94 -11.19
C PHE A 365 -15.49 21.87 -12.21
N PHE A 366 -15.50 20.60 -11.77
CA PHE A 366 -16.35 19.60 -12.40
C PHE A 366 -17.76 19.71 -11.79
N ASP A 367 -18.74 19.07 -12.41
CA ASP A 367 -20.10 18.98 -11.88
C ASP A 367 -20.16 18.03 -10.65
N TYR A 368 -21.21 17.23 -10.52
CA TYR A 368 -21.41 16.27 -9.43
C TYR A 368 -20.16 15.43 -9.06
N GLU A 369 -19.41 14.99 -10.09
CA GLU A 369 -18.14 14.26 -9.97
C GLU A 369 -17.07 14.96 -9.13
N GLY A 370 -17.04 16.31 -9.12
CA GLY A 370 -15.99 17.09 -8.46
C GLY A 370 -15.85 16.80 -6.97
N SER A 371 -16.97 16.51 -6.29
CA SER A 371 -16.99 16.10 -4.88
C SER A 371 -16.34 14.73 -4.64
N TYR A 372 -16.54 13.78 -5.56
CA TYR A 372 -15.98 12.43 -5.48
C TYR A 372 -14.50 12.41 -5.87
N ILE A 373 -14.12 13.10 -6.95
CA ILE A 373 -12.72 13.32 -7.32
C ILE A 373 -11.97 13.95 -6.14
N GLN A 374 -12.54 14.99 -5.51
CA GLN A 374 -11.91 15.64 -4.37
C GLN A 374 -11.71 14.70 -3.18
N LYS A 375 -12.62 13.74 -2.95
CA LYS A 375 -12.47 12.67 -1.95
C LYS A 375 -11.37 11.68 -2.34
N PHE A 376 -11.40 11.15 -3.57
CA PHE A 376 -10.43 10.19 -4.08
C PHE A 376 -8.99 10.73 -4.06
N GLN A 377 -8.80 12.02 -4.39
CA GLN A 377 -7.52 12.72 -4.27
C GLN A 377 -6.99 12.72 -2.82
N ARG A 378 -7.84 12.99 -1.82
CA ARG A 378 -7.45 13.01 -0.39
C ARG A 378 -7.07 11.62 0.11
N GLU A 379 -7.81 10.59 -0.30
CA GLU A 379 -7.52 9.19 0.02
C GLU A 379 -6.19 8.73 -0.61
N LEU A 380 -5.95 9.05 -1.88
CA LEU A 380 -4.69 8.71 -2.58
C LEU A 380 -3.50 9.48 -1.98
N SER A 381 -3.67 10.76 -1.66
CA SER A 381 -2.69 11.57 -0.92
C SER A 381 -2.35 10.95 0.44
N THR A 382 -3.37 10.55 1.20
CA THR A 382 -3.20 9.85 2.48
C THR A 382 -2.44 8.54 2.29
N LYS A 383 -2.78 7.75 1.27
CA LYS A 383 -2.08 6.50 0.92
C LYS A 383 -0.61 6.74 0.64
N TRP A 384 -0.28 7.75 -0.17
CA TRP A 384 1.11 8.11 -0.49
C TRP A 384 1.90 8.58 0.73
N VAL A 385 1.33 9.43 1.59
CA VAL A 385 1.99 9.84 2.85
C VAL A 385 2.24 8.63 3.75
N LEU A 386 1.21 7.81 4.02
CA LEU A 386 1.35 6.67 4.91
C LEU A 386 2.30 5.59 4.36
N ASN A 387 2.12 5.15 3.11
CA ASN A 387 3.01 4.16 2.49
C ASN A 387 4.47 4.65 2.45
N THR A 388 4.71 5.96 2.25
CA THR A 388 6.06 6.54 2.32
C THR A 388 6.62 6.51 3.74
N VAL A 389 5.82 6.91 4.72
CA VAL A 389 6.20 7.00 6.15
C VAL A 389 6.45 5.62 6.75
N SER A 390 5.54 4.66 6.56
CA SER A 390 5.68 3.31 7.11
C SER A 390 6.82 2.54 6.45
N THR A 391 6.98 2.66 5.12
CA THR A 391 8.12 2.07 4.41
C THR A 391 9.43 2.70 4.88
N GLY A 392 9.51 4.03 4.88
CA GLY A 392 10.72 4.76 5.22
C GLY A 392 11.17 4.56 6.67
N ALA A 393 10.25 4.50 7.63
CA ALA A 393 10.58 4.17 9.01
C ALA A 393 11.23 2.78 9.13
N HIS A 394 10.68 1.76 8.46
CA HIS A 394 11.29 0.42 8.46
C HIS A 394 12.61 0.36 7.66
N VAL A 395 12.79 1.20 6.62
CA VAL A 395 14.07 1.36 5.91
C VAL A 395 15.15 1.90 6.85
N LEU A 396 14.85 2.97 7.61
CA LEU A 396 15.76 3.57 8.59
C LEU A 396 16.15 2.59 9.71
N LEU A 397 15.26 1.66 10.07
CA LEU A 397 15.51 0.55 11.00
C LEU A 397 16.27 -0.64 10.38
N GLY A 398 16.75 -0.53 9.14
CA GLY A 398 17.55 -1.57 8.48
C GLY A 398 16.78 -2.86 8.13
N LYS A 399 15.46 -2.76 7.87
CA LYS A 399 14.61 -3.90 7.47
C LYS A 399 14.69 -4.25 5.98
N ILE A 400 15.46 -3.51 5.19
CA ILE A 400 15.68 -3.76 3.75
C ILE A 400 17.18 -3.84 3.43
N LEU A 401 17.52 -4.46 2.29
CA LEU A 401 18.86 -4.44 1.68
C LEU A 401 18.71 -3.91 0.25
N GLN A 402 19.52 -2.92 -0.13
CA GLN A 402 19.37 -2.16 -1.38
C GLN A 402 17.95 -1.57 -1.53
N ASN A 403 17.04 -2.26 -2.23
CA ASN A 403 15.60 -1.99 -2.31
C ASN A 403 14.73 -3.25 -2.11
N HIS A 404 15.32 -4.37 -1.66
CA HIS A 404 14.64 -5.65 -1.43
C HIS A 404 14.25 -5.84 0.06
N MET A 405 13.08 -6.44 0.29
CA MET A 405 12.52 -6.72 1.63
C MET A 405 13.34 -7.81 2.34
N LEU A 406 14.15 -7.44 3.33
CA LEU A 406 15.08 -8.36 3.98
C LEU A 406 14.43 -9.17 5.11
N ASP A 407 13.43 -8.59 5.79
CA ASP A 407 12.71 -9.22 6.92
C ASP A 407 11.28 -9.67 6.53
N LEU A 408 11.13 -10.16 5.30
CA LEU A 408 9.85 -10.59 4.71
C LEU A 408 9.29 -11.84 5.42
N ARG A 409 8.01 -11.80 5.84
CA ARG A 409 7.31 -13.01 6.29
C ARG A 409 6.70 -13.77 5.10
N ILE A 410 7.14 -15.00 4.87
CA ILE A 410 6.55 -15.88 3.84
C ILE A 410 5.16 -16.32 4.31
N ALA A 411 4.13 -15.60 3.87
CA ALA A 411 2.74 -15.85 4.26
C ALA A 411 1.90 -16.58 3.20
N ASN A 412 2.36 -16.67 1.94
CA ASN A 412 1.66 -17.34 0.84
C ASN A 412 2.62 -17.77 -0.30
N SER A 413 2.08 -18.39 -1.36
CA SER A 413 2.88 -18.90 -2.49
C SER A 413 3.68 -17.80 -3.23
N LYS A 414 3.06 -16.65 -3.51
CA LYS A 414 3.69 -15.46 -4.12
C LYS A 414 4.91 -14.98 -3.31
N LEU A 415 4.78 -14.88 -1.99
CA LEU A 415 5.87 -14.47 -1.10
C LEU A 415 6.95 -15.55 -0.94
N PHE A 416 6.59 -16.84 -1.06
CA PHE A 416 7.57 -17.93 -1.15
C PHE A 416 8.40 -17.82 -2.43
N TRP A 417 7.75 -17.62 -3.59
CA TRP A 417 8.46 -17.43 -4.85
C TRP A 417 9.30 -16.15 -4.87
N ARG A 418 8.90 -15.05 -4.23
CA ARG A 418 9.78 -13.87 -4.03
C ARG A 418 11.02 -14.24 -3.21
N ALA A 419 10.85 -14.88 -2.05
CA ALA A 419 11.96 -15.27 -1.19
C ALA A 419 12.93 -16.26 -1.88
N LEU A 420 12.42 -17.07 -2.82
CA LEU A 420 13.24 -17.96 -3.65
C LEU A 420 13.85 -17.24 -4.86
N ALA A 421 13.16 -16.29 -5.52
CA ALA A 421 13.70 -15.50 -6.62
C ALA A 421 14.86 -14.60 -6.16
N MET A 422 14.79 -14.10 -4.92
CA MET A 422 15.93 -13.46 -4.27
C MET A 422 17.12 -14.41 -4.13
N LEU A 423 16.89 -15.72 -3.91
CA LEU A 423 17.82 -16.86 -3.73
C LEU A 423 19.03 -16.65 -2.79
N GLN A 424 19.09 -15.48 -2.17
CA GLN A 424 19.96 -15.01 -1.12
C GLN A 424 19.09 -14.57 0.09
N VAL A 425 17.95 -15.25 0.26
CA VAL A 425 17.30 -15.72 1.51
C VAL A 425 16.90 -14.77 2.65
N ILE A 426 15.91 -15.27 3.41
CA ILE A 426 15.65 -14.93 4.82
C ILE A 426 16.98 -14.80 5.60
N PRO A 427 17.16 -13.79 6.47
CA PRO A 427 18.49 -13.40 6.97
C PRO A 427 19.29 -14.52 7.63
N THR A 428 18.62 -15.41 8.37
CA THR A 428 19.25 -16.57 9.02
C THR A 428 19.88 -17.53 8.01
N ALA A 429 19.17 -17.83 6.92
CA ALA A 429 19.65 -18.77 5.93
C ALA A 429 20.66 -18.10 4.97
N LEU A 430 20.55 -16.79 4.71
CA LEU A 430 21.58 -16.05 3.98
C LEU A 430 22.91 -16.09 4.73
N LEU A 431 22.89 -15.78 6.03
CA LEU A 431 24.10 -15.83 6.86
C LEU A 431 24.66 -17.26 6.97
N SER A 432 23.78 -18.28 7.06
CA SER A 432 24.19 -19.69 7.02
C SER A 432 24.90 -20.05 5.70
N LEU A 433 24.45 -19.53 4.55
CA LEU A 433 25.10 -19.77 3.25
C LEU A 433 26.40 -18.97 3.07
N LEU A 434 26.38 -17.65 3.28
CA LEU A 434 27.55 -16.76 3.11
C LEU A 434 28.70 -17.16 4.04
N LEU A 435 28.39 -17.38 5.32
CA LEU A 435 29.36 -17.68 6.37
C LEU A 435 29.60 -19.20 6.53
N ARG A 436 28.88 -20.04 5.77
CA ARG A 436 28.94 -21.51 5.80
C ARG A 436 28.75 -22.11 7.21
N CYS A 437 27.98 -21.44 8.04
CA CYS A 437 27.73 -21.78 9.44
C CYS A 437 26.35 -22.43 9.66
N SER A 438 26.12 -23.02 10.83
CA SER A 438 24.83 -23.60 11.19
C SER A 438 23.74 -22.54 11.39
N ILE A 439 22.47 -22.95 11.28
CA ILE A 439 21.30 -22.11 11.58
C ILE A 439 21.37 -21.53 13.00
N LYS A 440 21.94 -22.25 13.97
CA LYS A 440 22.12 -21.77 15.36
C LYS A 440 23.13 -20.63 15.44
N GLU A 441 24.25 -20.74 14.74
CA GLU A 441 25.28 -19.69 14.68
C GLU A 441 24.80 -18.47 13.89
N ALA A 442 24.06 -18.67 12.79
CA ALA A 442 23.46 -17.59 12.04
C ALA A 442 22.41 -16.80 12.86
N LYS A 443 21.56 -17.50 13.63
CA LYS A 443 20.63 -16.85 14.58
C LYS A 443 21.37 -16.08 15.69
N ALA A 444 22.45 -16.65 16.23
CA ALA A 444 23.26 -15.97 17.25
C ALA A 444 23.92 -14.69 16.70
N ARG A 445 24.41 -14.70 15.45
CA ARG A 445 24.98 -13.50 14.78
C ARG A 445 23.93 -12.43 14.47
N LEU A 446 22.68 -12.81 14.17
CA LEU A 446 21.57 -11.85 14.04
C LEU A 446 21.19 -11.22 15.37
N ALA A 447 21.12 -12.00 16.45
CA ALA A 447 20.77 -11.51 17.77
C ALA A 447 21.85 -10.61 18.42
N ALA A 448 23.09 -10.69 17.95
CA ALA A 448 24.24 -9.95 18.46
C ALA A 448 24.53 -8.62 17.72
N ALA A 449 23.63 -8.17 16.84
CA ALA A 449 23.88 -7.06 15.91
C ALA A 449 22.76 -6.00 15.93
N PRO A 450 23.06 -4.72 15.59
CA PRO A 450 22.09 -3.63 15.69
C PRO A 450 20.97 -3.69 14.63
N SER A 451 21.28 -4.14 13.41
CA SER A 451 20.29 -4.28 12.34
C SER A 451 20.56 -5.53 11.47
N VAL A 452 19.48 -6.09 10.94
CA VAL A 452 19.52 -7.27 10.04
C VAL A 452 20.38 -6.99 8.81
N CYS A 453 20.23 -5.80 8.23
CA CYS A 453 20.97 -5.37 7.04
C CYS A 453 22.48 -5.26 7.28
N GLU A 454 22.93 -4.79 8.45
CA GLU A 454 24.37 -4.71 8.75
C GLU A 454 25.06 -6.07 8.82
N VAL A 455 24.43 -7.09 9.43
CA VAL A 455 25.02 -8.43 9.48
C VAL A 455 25.20 -8.99 8.07
N VAL A 456 24.22 -8.75 7.21
CA VAL A 456 24.22 -9.20 5.81
C VAL A 456 25.27 -8.44 4.99
N ARG A 457 25.34 -7.11 5.09
CA ARG A 457 26.42 -6.31 4.46
C ARG A 457 27.81 -6.76 4.89
N SER A 458 27.99 -7.03 6.19
CA SER A 458 29.25 -7.51 6.77
C SER A 458 29.61 -8.92 6.27
N ALA A 459 28.63 -9.81 6.14
CA ALA A 459 28.84 -11.15 5.57
C ALA A 459 29.14 -11.14 4.06
N LEU A 460 28.65 -10.13 3.32
CA LEU A 460 28.93 -9.93 1.90
C LEU A 460 30.30 -9.28 1.64
N SER A 461 30.83 -8.48 2.57
CA SER A 461 32.14 -7.82 2.45
C SER A 461 33.29 -8.56 3.14
N GLY A 462 33.00 -9.52 4.02
CA GLY A 462 34.00 -10.32 4.73
C GLY A 462 34.75 -11.33 3.85
N PRO A 463 36.02 -11.63 4.13
CA PRO A 463 36.77 -12.66 3.40
C PRO A 463 36.17 -14.05 3.65
N GLY A 464 35.71 -14.71 2.58
CA GLY A 464 35.00 -15.98 2.65
C GLY A 464 35.80 -17.09 3.32
N GLN A 465 35.42 -17.45 4.56
CA GLN A 465 36.12 -18.48 5.33
C GLN A 465 35.98 -19.86 4.67
N LYS A 466 37.12 -20.47 4.30
CA LYS A 466 37.16 -21.87 3.90
C LYS A 466 36.79 -22.73 5.11
N ARG A 467 35.83 -23.64 4.92
CA ARG A 467 35.37 -24.59 5.95
C ARG A 467 36.55 -25.40 6.44
N THR A 468 36.91 -25.27 7.72
CA THR A 468 37.80 -26.25 8.38
C THR A 468 37.12 -27.61 8.31
N THR A 469 37.82 -28.59 7.76
CA THR A 469 37.33 -29.97 7.63
C THR A 469 37.29 -30.62 9.01
N ARG A 470 36.17 -30.45 9.71
CA ARG A 470 35.86 -31.25 10.90
C ARG A 470 35.82 -32.71 10.45
N ALA A 471 36.74 -33.53 10.96
CA ALA A 471 36.92 -34.90 10.50
C ALA A 471 35.63 -35.71 10.69
N LEU A 472 35.25 -36.47 9.67
CA LEU A 472 34.23 -37.51 9.76
C LEU A 472 34.86 -38.67 10.54
N GLY A 473 34.48 -38.83 11.81
CA GLY A 473 35.25 -39.68 12.73
C GLY A 473 34.63 -39.93 14.11
N ASP A 474 33.31 -40.10 14.19
CA ASP A 474 32.67 -40.83 15.31
C ASP A 474 31.38 -41.52 14.83
N PRO A 475 31.32 -42.87 14.80
CA PRO A 475 30.11 -43.60 14.38
C PRO A 475 29.02 -43.76 15.45
N THR A 476 29.21 -43.25 16.68
CA THR A 476 28.42 -43.69 17.86
C THR A 476 27.33 -42.74 18.34
N ALA A 477 26.99 -41.70 17.57
CA ALA A 477 25.90 -40.77 17.85
C ALA A 477 24.69 -41.00 16.93
N PHE A 478 23.70 -41.76 17.44
CA PHE A 478 22.33 -41.85 16.93
C PHE A 478 21.38 -41.04 17.84
#